data_AF-A0A424QSP7-F1
#
_entry.id   AF-A0A424QSP7-F1
#
_cell.length_a   1.000
_cell.length_b   1.000
_cell.length_c   1.000
_cell.angle_alpha   90.00
_cell.angle_beta   90.00
_cell.angle_gamma   90.00
#
_symmetry.space_group_name_H-M   'P 1'
#
loop_
_entity.id
_entity.type
_entity.pdbx_description
1 polymer ?
#
loop_
_entity_poly.entity_id
_entity_poly.type
_entity_poly.pdbx_seq_one_letter_code
_entity_poly.pdbx_strand_id
1 'polypeptide(L)' 'MSKEKKAVDFEQKLASLEGLVESLESGELSLEESLKSFEQGIKVARDCQAALKSAEQKVEVLMRQGDELVSQPFEDQE' A
#
# COMPACT_ATOMS: atom_id res chain seq x y z
N MET A 1 -7.90 -18.84 -4.83
CA MET A 1 -7.00 -18.69 -5.99
C MET A 1 -6.76 -17.22 -6.42
N SER A 2 -7.73 -16.41 -6.88
CA SER A 2 -7.41 -15.05 -7.40
C SER A 2 -7.28 -13.94 -6.36
N LYS A 3 -7.86 -14.09 -5.17
CA LYS A 3 -7.72 -13.11 -4.06
C LYS A 3 -6.36 -13.22 -3.37
N GLU A 4 -5.90 -14.45 -3.11
CA GLU A 4 -4.60 -14.72 -2.47
C GLU A 4 -3.43 -14.22 -3.30
N LYS A 5 -3.47 -14.39 -4.63
CA LYS A 5 -2.43 -13.84 -5.53
C LYS A 5 -2.29 -12.31 -5.44
N LYS A 6 -3.41 -11.58 -5.30
CA LYS A 6 -3.37 -10.11 -5.18
C LYS A 6 -2.86 -9.66 -3.80
N ALA A 7 -3.18 -10.41 -2.75
CA ALA A 7 -2.63 -10.15 -1.42
C ALA A 7 -1.11 -10.40 -1.41
N VAL A 8 -0.65 -11.52 -1.96
CA VAL A 8 0.78 -11.83 -2.10
C VAL A 8 1.50 -10.76 -2.94
N ASP A 9 0.90 -10.26 -4.02
CA ASP A 9 1.46 -9.17 -4.84
C ASP A 9 1.60 -7.85 -4.06
N PHE A 10 0.64 -7.54 -3.17
CA PHE A 10 0.71 -6.35 -2.31
C PHE A 10 1.83 -6.47 -1.28
N GLU A 11 1.90 -7.58 -0.54
CA GLU A 11 2.95 -7.82 0.47
C GLU A 11 4.35 -7.77 -0.15
N GLN A 12 4.51 -8.32 -1.37
CA GLN A 12 5.77 -8.25 -2.10
C GLN A 12 6.16 -6.82 -2.49
N LYS A 13 5.20 -6.01 -2.93
CA LYS A 13 5.43 -4.60 -3.25
C LYS A 13 5.77 -3.80 -2.00
N LEU A 14 5.09 -4.05 -0.89
CA LEU A 14 5.36 -3.41 0.38
C LEU A 14 6.79 -3.72 0.87
N ALA A 15 7.18 -4.99 0.87
CA ALA A 15 8.53 -5.40 1.23
C ALA A 15 9.60 -4.78 0.31
N SER A 16 9.30 -4.65 -0.98
CA SER A 16 10.21 -3.97 -1.92
C SER A 16 10.35 -2.48 -1.61
N LEU A 17 9.29 -1.81 -1.14
CA LEU A 17 9.34 -0.41 -0.74
C LEU A 17 10.17 -0.24 0.53
N GLU A 18 9.99 -1.11 1.52
CA GLU A 18 10.76 -1.12 2.77
C GLU A 18 12.25 -1.27 2.49
N GLY A 19 12.65 -2.21 1.62
CA GLY A 19 14.06 -2.38 1.25
C GLY A 19 14.65 -1.17 0.50
N LEU A 20 13.84 -0.47 -0.31
CA LEU A 20 14.27 0.77 -0.97
C LEU A 20 14.49 1.90 0.04
N VAL A 21 13.62 2.01 1.05
CA VAL A 21 13.76 3.00 2.14
C VAL A 21 14.99 2.69 2.97
N GLU A 22 15.20 1.45 3.38
CA GLU A 22 16.39 1.02 4.13
C GLU A 22 17.68 1.34 3.36
N SER A 23 17.69 1.09 2.06
CA SER A 23 18.83 1.43 1.19
C SER A 23 19.09 2.94 1.12
N LEU A 24 18.03 3.76 1.06
CA LEU A 24 18.16 5.22 1.08
C LEU A 24 18.63 5.75 2.44
N GLU A 25 18.17 5.15 3.54
CA GLU A 25 18.55 5.53 4.91
C GLU A 25 19.98 5.11 5.25
N SER A 26 20.51 4.05 4.62
CA SER A 26 21.90 3.59 4.80
C SER A 26 22.93 4.65 4.42
N GLY A 27 22.60 5.54 3.48
CA GLY A 27 23.51 6.57 2.97
C GLY A 27 24.66 6.02 2.11
N GLU A 28 24.67 4.74 1.75
CA GLU A 28 25.72 4.12 0.93
C GLU A 28 25.53 4.35 -0.58
N LEU A 29 24.35 4.82 -0.99
CA LEU A 29 24.01 5.06 -2.39
C LEU A 29 24.65 6.35 -2.93
N SER A 30 25.13 6.30 -4.17
CA SER A 30 25.47 7.53 -4.90
C SER A 30 24.22 8.39 -5.15
N LEU A 31 24.42 9.66 -5.51
CA LEU A 31 23.32 10.57 -5.83
C LEU A 31 22.42 10.03 -6.96
N GLU A 32 23.01 9.45 -8.00
CA GLU A 32 22.24 8.89 -9.13
C GLU A 32 21.44 7.66 -8.70
N GLU A 33 22.02 6.78 -7.89
CA GLU A 33 21.34 5.61 -7.34
C GLU A 33 20.24 5.98 -6.35
N SER A 34 20.45 7.03 -5.56
CA SER A 34 19.45 7.58 -4.65
C SER A 34 18.24 8.13 -5.41
N LEU A 35 18.47 8.85 -6.52
CA LEU A 35 17.39 9.35 -7.36
C LEU A 35 16.60 8.21 -8.04
N LYS A 36 17.30 7.18 -8.53
CA LYS A 36 16.66 5.98 -9.10
C LYS A 36 15.82 5.24 -8.05
N SER A 37 16.38 5.03 -6.87
CA SER A 37 15.70 4.34 -5.76
C SER A 37 14.47 5.12 -5.29
N PHE A 38 14.57 6.45 -5.24
CA PHE A 38 13.45 7.33 -4.92
C PHE A 38 12.33 7.26 -5.96
N GLU A 39 12.66 7.31 -7.26
CA GLU A 39 11.65 7.18 -8.33
C GLU A 39 10.94 5.83 -8.26
N GLN A 40 11.70 4.75 -8.05
CA GLN A 40 11.15 3.41 -7.86
C GLN A 40 10.26 3.34 -6.62
N GLY A 41 10.70 3.91 -5.49
CA GLY A 41 9.92 3.95 -4.25
C GLY A 41 8.58 4.67 -4.43
N ILE A 42 8.58 5.82 -5.11
CA ILE A 42 7.33 6.55 -5.44
C ILE A 42 6.38 5.70 -6.27
N LYS A 43 6.90 4.96 -7.25
CA LYS A 43 6.08 4.09 -8.10
C LYS A 43 5.46 2.96 -7.29
N VAL A 44 6.25 2.27 -6.48
CA VAL A 44 5.78 1.16 -5.63
C VAL A 44 4.77 1.66 -4.60
N ALA A 45 5.01 2.80 -3.95
CA ALA A 45 4.08 3.40 -3.00
C ALA A 45 2.71 3.72 -3.64
N ARG A 46 2.70 4.25 -4.86
CA ARG A 46 1.46 4.51 -5.61
C ARG A 46 0.69 3.22 -5.92
N ASP A 47 1.39 2.16 -6.30
CA ASP A 47 0.78 0.87 -6.57
C ASP A 47 0.15 0.26 -5.30
N CYS A 48 0.83 0.35 -4.16
CA CYS A 48 0.29 -0.06 -2.86
C CYS A 48 -0.96 0.74 -2.50
N GLN A 49 -0.93 2.07 -2.65
CA GLN A 49 -2.07 2.93 -2.36
C GLN A 49 -3.28 2.62 -3.26
N ALA A 50 -3.04 2.34 -4.54
CA ALA A 50 -4.10 1.93 -5.47
C ALA A 50 -4.71 0.58 -5.09
N ALA A 51 -3.89 -0.38 -4.65
CA ALA A 51 -4.35 -1.68 -4.17
C ALA A 51 -5.23 -1.54 -2.91
N LEU A 52 -4.80 -0.75 -1.94
CA LEU A 52 -5.57 -0.46 -0.72
C LEU A 52 -6.91 0.19 -1.04
N LYS A 53 -6.92 1.21 -1.91
CA LYS A 53 -8.17 1.87 -2.35
C LYS A 53 -9.14 0.89 -3.01
N SER A 54 -8.63 -0.04 -3.82
CA SER A 54 -9.47 -1.07 -4.44
C SER A 54 -10.04 -2.04 -3.40
N ALA A 55 -9.27 -2.38 -2.37
CA ALA A 55 -9.73 -3.23 -1.27
C ALA A 55 -10.81 -2.53 -0.43
N GLU A 56 -10.60 -1.25 -0.09
CA GLU A 56 -11.56 -0.41 0.64
C GLU A 56 -12.91 -0.33 -0.09
N GLN A 57 -12.89 0.00 -1.39
CA GLN A 57 -14.11 0.03 -2.22
C GLN A 57 -14.84 -1.31 -2.24
N LYS A 58 -14.10 -2.42 -2.24
CA LYS A 58 -14.69 -3.75 -2.22
C LYS A 58 -15.34 -4.04 -0.87
N VAL A 59 -14.75 -3.61 0.24
CA VAL A 59 -15.33 -3.72 1.58
C VAL A 59 -16.61 -2.89 1.65
N GLU A 60 -16.58 -1.64 1.17
CA GLU A 60 -17.74 -0.74 1.14
C GLU A 60 -18.93 -1.34 0.36
N VAL A 61 -18.66 -1.95 -0.81
CA VAL A 61 -19.70 -2.63 -1.62
C VAL A 61 -20.27 -3.85 -0.90
N LEU A 62 -19.42 -4.66 -0.23
CA LEU A 62 -19.87 -5.82 0.53
C LEU A 62 -20.72 -5.41 1.75
N MET A 63 -20.32 -4.34 2.44
CA MET A 63 -21.08 -3.77 3.55
C MET A 63 -22.42 -3.18 3.11
N ARG A 64 -22.54 -2.66 1.87
CA ARG A 64 -23.82 -2.20 1.29
C ARG A 64 -24.79 -3.32 0.93
N GLN A 65 -24.31 -4.55 0.72
CA GLN A 65 -25.13 -5.69 0.29
C GLN A 65 -25.71 -6.51 1.45
N GLY A 66 -25.16 -6.37 2.66
CA GLY A 66 -25.81 -6.80 3.91
C GLY A 66 -26.56 -5.62 4.52
N ASP A 67 -27.78 -5.84 5.00
CA ASP A 67 -28.67 -4.84 5.60
C ASP A 67 -27.97 -3.77 6.48
N GLU A 68 -28.40 -2.52 6.31
CA GLU A 68 -28.09 -1.31 7.10
C GLU A 68 -26.60 -0.92 7.29
N LEU A 69 -26.23 0.14 6.59
CA LEU A 69 -24.91 0.76 6.66
C LEU A 69 -24.82 1.60 7.94
N VAL A 70 -24.35 1.02 9.05
CA VAL A 70 -23.91 1.80 10.21
C VAL A 70 -22.42 2.07 10.07
N SER A 71 -22.06 3.03 9.23
CA SER A 71 -20.72 3.63 9.29
C SER A 71 -20.71 4.63 10.44
N GLN A 72 -20.11 4.26 11.58
CA GLN A 72 -19.73 5.25 12.58
C GLN A 72 -18.38 5.85 12.19
N PRO A 73 -18.19 7.17 12.30
CA PRO A 73 -16.86 7.76 12.18
C PRO A 73 -15.95 7.10 13.23
N PHE A 74 -14.72 6.77 12.82
CA PHE A 74 -13.69 6.33 13.75
C PHE A 74 -13.32 7.55 14.60
N GLU A 75 -13.82 7.60 15.83
CA GLU A 75 -13.36 8.58 16.82
C GLU A 75 -11.95 8.15 17.24
N ASP A 76 -10.93 8.86 16.74
CA ASP A 76 -9.62 8.92 17.39
C ASP A 76 -9.85 9.40 18.83
N GLN A 77 -9.84 8.46 19.78
CA GLN A 77 -9.82 8.81 21.19
C GLN A 77 -8.42 9.31 21.50
N GLU A 78 -8.29 10.64 21.58
CA GLU A 78 -7.13 11.32 22.20
C GLU A 78 -6.90 10.88 23.65
#